data_AF-A0A6I7PPX3-F1
#
_entry.id   AF-A0A6I7PPX3-F1
#
_cell.length_a   1.000
_cell.length_b   1.000
_cell.length_c   1.000
_cell.angle_alpha   90.00
_cell.angle_beta   90.00
_cell.angle_gamma   90.00
#
_symmetry.space_group_name_H-M   'P 1'
#
loop_
_entity.id
_entity.type
_entity.pdbx_description
1 polymer ?
#
loop_
_entity_poly.entity_id
_entity_poly.type
_entity_poly.pdbx_seq_one_letter_code
_entity_poly.pdbx_strand_id
1 'polypeptide(L)'
;MKSRSLFGAMIASLFLANAASAGQVWINSGQVVGVSHQSTVAHSKYRLSNSAFDMSIDNGAGTGVAGQYIAANLGAIAQLNNVTFNFVIEHIAGQGLIFRMGSQSESISETLSWGDFSNAPAGTSVTELGGESVGRSFNSLHIEARATAGNSTITFNDLMFTSALSVADGSFYDGSVSHTSGGSGEIAVQELFAGADLSTIDWTLTGQVMGFRTGVGGGLDEDIRFVVGQRMVEFTLSSVTAIPLPTPAALAAAGLLAIPALRRRRCS
;
A
#
# COMPACT_ATOMS: atom_id res chain seq x y z
N MET A 1 15.56 38.99 -52.37
CA MET A 1 14.28 38.68 -51.67
C MET A 1 14.20 37.17 -51.43
N LYS A 2 14.25 36.73 -50.16
CA LYS A 2 13.67 35.47 -49.61
C LYS A 2 14.23 35.26 -48.20
N SER A 3 13.59 35.86 -47.20
CA SER A 3 13.73 35.51 -45.79
C SER A 3 12.34 35.20 -45.24
N ARG A 4 11.95 33.93 -45.26
CA ARG A 4 10.76 33.43 -44.56
C ARG A 4 11.07 32.02 -44.06
N SER A 5 10.50 31.68 -42.90
CA SER A 5 10.42 30.33 -42.32
C SER A 5 11.48 29.93 -41.28
N LEU A 6 11.61 30.70 -40.18
CA LEU A 6 12.15 30.13 -38.93
C LEU A 6 11.30 30.45 -37.68
N PHE A 7 10.29 31.31 -37.79
CA PHE A 7 9.48 31.73 -36.63
C PHE A 7 8.25 30.84 -36.34
N GLY A 8 7.94 29.87 -37.20
CA GLY A 8 6.75 29.01 -37.05
C GLY A 8 6.95 27.76 -36.18
N ALA A 9 8.18 27.37 -35.87
CA ALA A 9 8.48 26.10 -35.19
C ALA A 9 8.52 26.19 -33.66
N MET A 10 8.49 27.39 -33.07
CA MET A 10 8.69 27.56 -31.62
C MET A 10 7.40 27.65 -30.78
N ILE A 11 6.23 27.76 -31.43
CA ILE A 11 4.93 27.88 -30.72
C ILE A 11 4.22 26.52 -30.62
N ALA A 12 4.57 25.55 -31.46
CA ALA A 12 3.97 24.21 -31.43
C ALA A 12 4.48 23.30 -30.28
N SER A 13 5.59 23.65 -29.64
CA SER A 13 6.18 22.88 -28.53
C SER A 13 5.63 23.26 -27.14
N LEU A 14 4.73 24.24 -27.05
CA LEU A 14 4.14 24.70 -25.78
C LEU A 14 2.76 24.10 -25.46
N PHE A 15 2.17 23.30 -26.37
CA PHE A 15 0.78 22.81 -26.24
C PHE A 15 0.62 21.28 -26.07
N LEU A 16 1.70 20.51 -25.90
CA LEU A 16 1.64 19.03 -25.87
C LEU A 16 2.04 18.37 -24.56
N ALA A 17 2.05 19.10 -23.44
CA ALA A 17 2.34 18.51 -22.12
C ALA A 17 1.30 18.91 -21.07
N ASN A 18 0.02 18.66 -21.33
CA ASN A 18 -0.84 18.22 -20.24
C ASN A 18 -0.38 16.80 -19.90
N ALA A 19 0.72 16.69 -19.17
CA ALA A 19 1.01 15.46 -18.46
C ALA A 19 -0.20 15.24 -17.57
N ALA A 20 -1.05 14.28 -17.92
CA ALA A 20 -2.01 13.74 -16.98
C ALA A 20 -1.18 13.42 -15.74
N SER A 21 -1.39 14.17 -14.66
CA SER A 21 -0.67 13.94 -13.42
C SER A 21 -1.04 12.52 -13.02
N ALA A 22 -0.14 11.57 -13.27
CA ALA A 22 -0.30 10.22 -12.77
C ALA A 22 -0.56 10.38 -11.28
N GLY A 23 -1.60 9.71 -10.77
CA GLY A 23 -1.89 9.78 -9.35
C GLY A 23 -0.64 9.38 -8.56
N GLN A 24 -0.50 9.96 -7.38
CA GLN A 24 0.66 9.77 -6.52
C GLN A 24 0.25 8.95 -5.30
N VAL A 25 1.23 8.22 -4.76
CA VAL A 25 1.12 7.59 -3.44
C VAL A 25 2.21 8.12 -2.51
N TRP A 26 1.88 8.19 -1.23
CA TRP A 26 2.76 8.58 -0.14
C TRP A 26 2.78 7.45 0.88
N ILE A 27 3.97 6.95 1.21
CA ILE A 27 4.13 5.78 2.09
C ILE A 27 4.89 6.22 3.34
N ASN A 28 4.25 6.15 4.51
CA ASN A 28 4.82 6.62 5.78
C ASN A 28 5.38 8.06 5.68
N SER A 29 4.80 8.89 4.80
CA SER A 29 5.35 10.21 4.47
C SER A 29 4.98 11.24 5.53
N GLY A 30 5.98 12.00 5.99
CA GLY A 30 5.76 13.16 6.85
C GLY A 30 5.08 14.34 6.14
N GLN A 31 4.85 14.26 4.83
CA GLN A 31 4.08 15.26 4.09
C GLN A 31 2.57 15.07 4.27
N VAL A 32 2.11 13.86 4.58
CA VAL A 32 0.68 13.60 4.81
C VAL A 32 0.32 14.05 6.23
N VAL A 33 -0.60 15.00 6.32
CA VAL A 33 -1.04 15.61 7.59
C VAL A 33 -2.56 15.74 7.65
N GLY A 34 -3.10 15.89 8.86
CA GLY A 34 -4.55 16.04 9.06
C GLY A 34 -5.34 14.80 8.65
N VAL A 35 -4.79 13.60 8.89
CA VAL A 35 -5.43 12.33 8.53
C VAL A 35 -6.67 12.10 9.39
N SER A 36 -7.81 11.85 8.75
CA SER A 36 -9.07 11.47 9.40
C SER A 36 -9.60 10.18 8.77
N HIS A 37 -9.83 9.15 9.60
CA HIS A 37 -10.42 7.89 9.15
C HIS A 37 -11.93 8.03 9.01
N GLN A 38 -12.45 7.74 7.81
CA GLN A 38 -13.87 7.82 7.52
C GLN A 38 -14.54 6.46 7.61
N SER A 39 -13.98 5.46 6.92
CA SER A 39 -14.50 4.09 6.95
C SER A 39 -13.46 3.06 6.55
N THR A 40 -13.70 1.82 6.96
CA THR A 40 -12.96 0.66 6.46
C THR A 40 -13.80 -0.08 5.44
N VAL A 41 -13.20 -0.42 4.31
CA VAL A 41 -13.82 -1.12 3.19
C VAL A 41 -13.55 -2.61 3.24
N ALA A 42 -12.32 -2.98 3.58
CA ALA A 42 -11.93 -4.38 3.66
C ALA A 42 -10.74 -4.57 4.59
N HIS A 43 -10.53 -5.79 5.05
CA HIS A 43 -9.26 -6.23 5.61
C HIS A 43 -8.81 -7.53 4.95
N SER A 44 -7.52 -7.62 4.64
CA SER A 44 -6.81 -8.88 4.45
C SER A 44 -6.01 -9.15 5.73
N LYS A 45 -6.28 -10.26 6.40
CA LYS A 45 -5.70 -10.56 7.73
C LYS A 45 -5.05 -11.93 7.76
N TYR A 46 -3.85 -11.96 8.30
CA TYR A 46 -3.15 -13.15 8.78
C TYR A 46 -3.08 -13.11 10.30
N ARG A 47 -3.52 -14.17 10.98
CA ARG A 47 -3.51 -14.22 12.45
C ARG A 47 -3.02 -15.56 12.97
N LEU A 48 -2.39 -15.52 14.14
CA LEU A 48 -2.01 -16.70 14.91
C LEU A 48 -3.01 -16.89 16.06
N SER A 49 -3.95 -17.81 15.91
CA SER A 49 -4.92 -18.19 16.93
C SER A 49 -4.40 -19.36 17.78
N ASN A 50 -5.01 -19.62 18.95
CA ASN A 50 -4.55 -20.71 19.83
C ASN A 50 -4.63 -22.11 19.17
N SER A 51 -5.53 -22.29 18.21
CA SER A 51 -5.78 -23.58 17.56
C SER A 51 -5.32 -23.64 16.11
N ALA A 52 -5.12 -22.49 15.45
CA ALA A 52 -4.85 -22.44 14.01
C ALA A 52 -4.13 -21.15 13.58
N PHE A 53 -3.58 -21.17 12.38
CA PHE A 53 -3.20 -19.98 11.65
C PHE A 53 -4.31 -19.73 10.65
N ASP A 54 -4.90 -18.53 10.70
CA ASP A 54 -5.97 -18.19 9.79
C ASP A 54 -5.56 -17.06 8.86
N MET A 55 -5.95 -17.22 7.62
CA MET A 55 -6.06 -16.15 6.64
C MET A 55 -7.54 -15.75 6.55
N SER A 56 -7.84 -14.46 6.44
CA SER A 56 -9.21 -14.00 6.15
C SER A 56 -9.25 -12.75 5.27
N ILE A 57 -10.34 -12.61 4.50
CA ILE A 57 -10.80 -11.36 3.91
C ILE A 57 -12.14 -11.01 4.57
N ASP A 58 -12.30 -9.80 5.08
CA ASP A 58 -13.58 -9.27 5.57
C ASP A 58 -13.90 -7.92 4.92
N ASN A 59 -15.18 -7.52 4.95
CA ASN A 59 -15.66 -6.27 4.36
C ASN A 59 -15.60 -5.05 5.30
N GLY A 60 -14.67 -5.05 6.25
CA GLY A 60 -14.46 -3.99 7.23
C GLY A 60 -15.16 -4.20 8.57
N ALA A 61 -16.09 -5.15 8.67
CA ALA A 61 -16.75 -5.54 9.91
C ALA A 61 -15.91 -6.45 10.81
N GLY A 62 -14.77 -6.95 10.30
CA GLY A 62 -13.95 -7.95 10.98
C GLY A 62 -14.53 -9.36 10.92
N THR A 63 -13.85 -10.29 11.60
CA THR A 63 -14.22 -11.72 11.62
C THR A 63 -15.18 -12.11 12.75
N GLY A 64 -15.71 -11.12 13.49
CA GLY A 64 -16.67 -11.34 14.57
C GLY A 64 -18.12 -11.46 14.10
N VAL A 65 -18.40 -11.17 12.83
CA VAL A 65 -19.75 -11.15 12.25
C VAL A 65 -19.86 -12.21 11.16
N ALA A 66 -20.72 -13.20 11.37
CA ALA A 66 -20.93 -14.28 10.41
C ALA A 66 -21.37 -13.76 9.04
N GLY A 67 -20.81 -14.34 7.97
CA GLY A 67 -21.12 -13.96 6.58
C GLY A 67 -20.42 -12.69 6.07
N GLN A 68 -19.76 -11.92 6.94
CA GLN A 68 -19.02 -10.70 6.57
C GLN A 68 -17.55 -10.96 6.20
N TYR A 69 -17.13 -12.22 6.24
CA TYR A 69 -15.77 -12.63 5.94
C TYR A 69 -15.72 -14.02 5.30
N ILE A 70 -14.62 -14.27 4.59
CA ILE A 70 -14.15 -15.61 4.21
C ILE A 70 -12.81 -15.87 4.89
N ALA A 71 -12.52 -17.14 5.17
CA ALA A 71 -11.28 -17.54 5.82
C ALA A 71 -10.77 -18.88 5.29
N ALA A 72 -9.47 -19.07 5.38
CA ALA A 72 -8.78 -20.33 5.16
C ALA A 72 -7.87 -20.63 6.35
N ASN A 73 -7.80 -21.91 6.73
CA ASN A 73 -6.89 -22.37 7.79
C ASN A 73 -5.58 -22.82 7.14
N LEU A 74 -4.48 -22.13 7.45
CA LEU A 74 -3.16 -22.44 6.93
C LEU A 74 -2.54 -23.69 7.60
N GLY A 75 -2.97 -24.02 8.83
CA GLY A 75 -2.44 -25.10 9.67
C GLY A 75 -2.44 -24.76 11.16
N ALA A 76 -1.87 -25.61 12.01
CA ALA A 76 -1.83 -25.37 13.45
C ALA A 76 -0.50 -24.73 13.91
N ILE A 77 -0.51 -24.11 15.10
CA ILE A 77 0.70 -23.50 15.69
C ILE A 77 1.88 -24.47 15.71
N ALA A 78 1.66 -25.74 16.04
CA ALA A 78 2.73 -26.73 16.13
C ALA A 78 3.53 -26.89 14.83
N GLN A 79 2.92 -26.66 13.66
CA GLN A 79 3.61 -26.75 12.38
C GLN A 79 4.10 -25.40 11.86
N LEU A 80 3.39 -24.31 12.17
CA LEU A 80 3.55 -23.03 11.48
C LEU A 80 4.23 -21.94 12.29
N ASN A 81 4.48 -22.17 13.57
CA ASN A 81 5.21 -21.22 14.41
C ASN A 81 6.60 -20.97 13.82
N ASN A 82 6.98 -19.70 13.66
CA ASN A 82 8.25 -19.29 13.05
C ASN A 82 8.42 -19.73 11.58
N VAL A 83 7.33 -19.99 10.86
CA VAL A 83 7.33 -20.16 9.41
C VAL A 83 7.10 -18.81 8.75
N THR A 84 8.00 -18.45 7.84
CA THR A 84 7.84 -17.25 7.00
C THR A 84 6.92 -17.55 5.82
N PHE A 85 5.89 -16.73 5.69
CA PHE A 85 4.97 -16.73 4.56
C PHE A 85 5.29 -15.56 3.65
N ASN A 86 5.39 -15.82 2.34
CA ASN A 86 5.25 -14.80 1.32
C ASN A 86 3.76 -14.53 1.14
N PHE A 87 3.37 -13.26 1.10
CA PHE A 87 1.99 -12.88 0.82
C PHE A 87 1.89 -11.98 -0.40
N VAL A 88 0.73 -12.07 -1.06
CA VAL A 88 0.33 -11.20 -2.16
C VAL A 88 -1.12 -10.78 -1.91
N ILE A 89 -1.34 -9.47 -1.83
CA ILE A 89 -2.67 -8.87 -1.89
C ILE A 89 -2.77 -8.13 -3.22
N GLU A 90 -3.67 -8.55 -4.06
CA GLU A 90 -3.89 -8.02 -5.40
C GLU A 90 -5.31 -7.46 -5.48
N HIS A 91 -5.45 -6.27 -6.05
CA HIS A 91 -6.72 -5.69 -6.41
C HIS A 91 -6.77 -5.50 -7.92
N ILE A 92 -7.82 -6.03 -8.53
CA ILE A 92 -8.11 -5.90 -9.96
C ILE A 92 -9.33 -4.99 -10.09
N ALA A 93 -9.14 -3.83 -10.70
CA ALA A 93 -10.17 -2.81 -10.86
C ALA A 93 -11.40 -3.39 -11.58
N GLY A 94 -12.57 -3.19 -10.95
CA GLY A 94 -13.84 -3.71 -11.45
C GLY A 94 -14.05 -5.22 -11.30
N GLN A 95 -13.10 -5.97 -10.72
CA GLN A 95 -13.26 -7.40 -10.45
C GLN A 95 -13.25 -7.70 -8.95
N GLY A 96 -12.15 -7.37 -8.24
CA GLY A 96 -12.11 -7.56 -6.80
C GLY A 96 -10.73 -7.69 -6.17
N LEU A 97 -10.72 -8.28 -4.96
CA LEU A 97 -9.56 -8.45 -4.11
C LEU A 97 -9.15 -9.92 -4.03
N ILE A 98 -7.85 -10.18 -4.10
CA ILE A 98 -7.25 -11.50 -3.97
C ILE A 98 -6.20 -11.43 -2.87
N PHE A 99 -6.22 -12.39 -1.95
CA PHE A 99 -5.21 -12.55 -0.91
C PHE A 99 -4.62 -13.96 -0.98
N ARG A 100 -3.33 -14.04 -1.29
CA ARG A 100 -2.57 -15.30 -1.37
C ARG A 100 -1.48 -15.31 -0.32
N MET A 101 -1.25 -16.47 0.28
CA MET A 101 -0.12 -16.71 1.16
C MET A 101 0.44 -18.09 0.89
N GLY A 102 1.77 -18.15 0.77
CA GLY A 102 2.51 -19.39 0.63
C GLY A 102 3.71 -19.42 1.56
N SER A 103 4.01 -20.56 2.18
CA SER A 103 5.29 -20.73 2.88
C SER A 103 6.44 -20.62 1.87
N GLN A 104 7.65 -20.23 2.30
CA GLN A 104 8.80 -20.15 1.39
C GLN A 104 9.15 -21.50 0.72
N SER A 105 8.80 -22.62 1.36
CA SER A 105 8.92 -23.98 0.81
C SER A 105 7.78 -24.36 -0.15
N GLU A 106 6.76 -23.52 -0.29
CA GLU A 106 5.51 -23.76 -1.03
C GLU A 106 4.70 -24.99 -0.59
N SER A 107 5.03 -25.59 0.55
CA SER A 107 4.30 -26.74 1.11
C SER A 107 2.92 -26.37 1.68
N ILE A 108 2.71 -25.08 1.97
CA ILE A 108 1.43 -24.52 2.41
C ILE A 108 1.15 -23.35 1.48
N SER A 109 -0.01 -23.35 0.84
CA SER A 109 -0.43 -22.28 -0.06
C SER A 109 -1.94 -22.17 -0.03
N GLU A 110 -2.44 -20.99 0.34
CA GLU A 110 -3.87 -20.68 0.36
C GLU A 110 -4.15 -19.41 -0.44
N THR A 111 -5.34 -19.36 -1.01
CA THR A 111 -5.84 -18.20 -1.75
C THR A 111 -7.29 -17.95 -1.37
N LEU A 112 -7.56 -16.71 -0.98
CA LEU A 112 -8.90 -16.17 -0.79
C LEU A 112 -9.14 -15.08 -1.83
N SER A 113 -10.36 -15.01 -2.37
CA SER A 113 -10.76 -13.91 -3.24
C SER A 113 -12.19 -13.43 -2.96
N TRP A 114 -12.38 -12.12 -3.04
CA TRP A 114 -13.67 -11.46 -2.90
C TRP A 114 -13.92 -10.54 -4.09
N GLY A 115 -14.91 -10.90 -4.91
CA GLY A 115 -15.27 -10.16 -6.12
C GLY A 115 -15.86 -11.02 -7.24
N ASP A 116 -16.18 -10.36 -8.35
CA ASP A 116 -16.66 -11.00 -9.57
C ASP A 116 -15.51 -11.05 -10.59
N PHE A 117 -14.90 -12.21 -10.74
CA PHE A 117 -13.72 -12.41 -11.57
C PHE A 117 -14.11 -13.12 -12.87
N SER A 118 -13.65 -12.56 -13.99
CA SER A 118 -13.78 -13.21 -15.31
C SER A 118 -13.16 -14.60 -15.35
N ASN A 119 -12.04 -14.78 -14.63
CA ASN A 119 -11.41 -16.06 -14.33
C ASN A 119 -11.14 -16.11 -12.83
N ALA A 120 -11.96 -16.85 -12.09
CA ALA A 120 -11.80 -16.97 -10.65
C ALA A 120 -10.41 -17.54 -10.28
N PRO A 121 -9.68 -16.92 -9.33
CA PRO A 121 -8.46 -17.51 -8.79
C PRO A 121 -8.73 -18.89 -8.19
N ALA A 122 -7.76 -19.80 -8.31
CA ALA A 122 -7.82 -21.07 -7.58
C ALA A 122 -7.82 -20.78 -6.06
N GLY A 123 -8.70 -21.44 -5.30
CA GLY A 123 -8.85 -21.22 -3.85
C GLY A 123 -10.31 -21.02 -3.45
N THR A 124 -10.53 -20.36 -2.32
CA THR A 124 -11.88 -20.00 -1.85
C THR A 124 -12.25 -18.62 -2.38
N SER A 125 -13.34 -18.55 -3.14
CA SER A 125 -13.84 -17.30 -3.71
C SER A 125 -15.30 -17.05 -3.36
N VAL A 126 -15.64 -15.79 -3.10
CA VAL A 126 -17.02 -15.32 -2.96
C VAL A 126 -17.21 -14.04 -3.75
N THR A 127 -18.42 -13.84 -4.27
CA THR A 127 -18.79 -12.60 -4.98
C THR A 127 -19.17 -11.49 -4.02
N GLU A 128 -19.77 -11.85 -2.89
CA GLU A 128 -20.28 -10.92 -1.89
C GLU A 128 -19.88 -11.34 -0.48
N LEU A 129 -19.67 -10.35 0.39
CA LEU A 129 -19.50 -10.51 1.83
C LEU A 129 -20.59 -9.71 2.52
N GLY A 130 -21.46 -10.39 3.27
CA GLY A 130 -22.61 -9.77 3.92
C GLY A 130 -23.63 -9.13 2.96
N GLY A 131 -23.69 -9.59 1.71
CA GLY A 131 -24.51 -9.00 0.66
C GLY A 131 -23.88 -7.78 -0.02
N GLU A 132 -22.64 -7.44 0.32
CA GLU A 132 -21.90 -6.34 -0.30
C GLU A 132 -20.92 -6.88 -1.33
N SER A 133 -20.93 -6.31 -2.54
CA SER A 133 -19.89 -6.54 -3.53
C SER A 133 -18.62 -5.76 -3.17
N VAL A 134 -17.50 -6.23 -3.70
CA VAL A 134 -16.26 -5.43 -3.70
C VAL A 134 -16.45 -4.15 -4.54
N GLY A 135 -15.66 -3.11 -4.27
CA GLY A 135 -15.64 -1.88 -5.09
C GLY A 135 -16.10 -0.59 -4.40
N ARG A 136 -16.28 -0.59 -3.07
CA ARG A 136 -16.43 0.67 -2.33
C ARG A 136 -15.13 1.49 -2.46
N SER A 137 -15.25 2.80 -2.69
CA SER A 137 -14.10 3.70 -2.81
C SER A 137 -13.23 3.72 -1.55
N PHE A 138 -11.92 3.74 -1.75
CA PHE A 138 -10.91 3.91 -0.70
C PHE A 138 -9.65 4.50 -1.30
N ASN A 139 -8.83 5.15 -0.47
CA ASN A 139 -7.63 5.86 -0.91
C ASN A 139 -6.44 5.62 0.04
N SER A 140 -6.53 4.66 0.94
CA SER A 140 -5.43 4.29 1.83
C SER A 140 -5.37 2.79 2.11
N LEU A 141 -4.14 2.31 2.26
CA LEU A 141 -3.84 1.01 2.85
C LEU A 141 -3.21 1.23 4.22
N HIS A 142 -3.81 0.66 5.26
CA HIS A 142 -3.31 0.68 6.62
C HIS A 142 -2.78 -0.71 6.98
N ILE A 143 -1.49 -0.80 7.22
CA ILE A 143 -0.79 -2.06 7.50
C ILE A 143 -0.49 -2.08 8.99
N GLU A 144 -1.13 -2.99 9.72
CA GLU A 144 -0.95 -3.18 11.16
C GLU A 144 -0.26 -4.53 11.41
N ALA A 145 0.84 -4.51 12.14
CA ALA A 145 1.42 -5.68 12.77
C ALA A 145 1.24 -5.57 14.28
N ARG A 146 0.74 -6.62 14.91
CA ARG A 146 0.40 -6.65 16.34
C ARG A 146 0.96 -7.89 16.99
N ALA A 147 1.61 -7.71 18.14
CA ALA A 147 1.99 -8.78 19.06
C ALA A 147 1.66 -8.33 20.49
N THR A 148 0.55 -8.82 21.03
CA THR A 148 0.02 -8.46 22.35
C THR A 148 -0.15 -9.66 23.27
N ALA A 149 -0.06 -10.89 22.74
CA ALA A 149 0.01 -12.11 23.54
C ALA A 149 1.39 -12.20 24.22
N GLY A 150 1.45 -12.71 25.45
CA GLY A 150 2.74 -12.87 26.15
C GLY A 150 3.71 -13.76 25.38
N ASN A 151 4.99 -13.36 25.33
CA ASN A 151 6.07 -14.06 24.62
C ASN A 151 5.73 -14.36 23.16
N SER A 152 5.24 -13.33 22.46
CA SER A 152 4.91 -13.38 21.05
C SER A 152 5.66 -12.33 20.25
N THR A 153 5.84 -12.61 18.97
CA THR A 153 6.47 -11.71 18.01
C THR A 153 5.73 -11.84 16.68
N ILE A 154 5.59 -10.75 15.95
CA ILE A 154 5.30 -10.81 14.52
C ILE A 154 6.29 -9.92 13.78
N THR A 155 6.90 -10.50 12.75
CA THR A 155 7.85 -9.81 11.87
C THR A 155 7.27 -9.68 10.48
N PHE A 156 7.56 -8.57 9.82
CA PHE A 156 7.18 -8.29 8.45
C PHE A 156 8.35 -7.64 7.73
N ASN A 157 8.55 -7.98 6.47
CA ASN A 157 9.66 -7.49 5.66
C ASN A 157 9.33 -7.52 4.17
N ASP A 158 10.17 -6.86 3.38
CA ASP A 158 10.11 -6.84 1.92
C ASP A 158 8.75 -6.36 1.37
N LEU A 159 8.12 -5.42 2.09
CA LEU A 159 6.85 -4.83 1.68
C LEU A 159 7.04 -4.01 0.39
N MET A 160 6.32 -4.39 -0.67
CA MET A 160 6.40 -3.74 -1.98
C MET A 160 5.01 -3.48 -2.52
N PHE A 161 4.72 -2.21 -2.83
CA PHE A 161 3.49 -1.80 -3.52
C PHE A 161 3.79 -1.48 -4.98
N THR A 162 3.03 -2.10 -5.88
CA THR A 162 3.11 -1.89 -7.32
C THR A 162 1.75 -1.46 -7.84
N SER A 163 1.73 -0.38 -8.64
CA SER A 163 0.53 0.10 -9.34
C SER A 163 0.93 1.01 -10.52
N ALA A 164 -0.04 1.56 -11.24
CA ALA A 164 0.20 2.62 -12.21
C ALA A 164 0.51 4.00 -11.57
N LEU A 165 0.33 4.13 -10.24
CA LEU A 165 0.64 5.34 -9.49
C LEU A 165 2.14 5.46 -9.20
N SER A 166 2.66 6.68 -9.19
CA SER A 166 4.05 6.94 -8.80
C SER A 166 4.17 7.16 -7.30
N VAL A 167 5.23 6.61 -6.67
CA VAL A 167 5.57 6.93 -5.28
C VAL A 167 6.15 8.33 -5.24
N ALA A 168 5.43 9.26 -4.62
CA ALA A 168 5.86 10.66 -4.47
C ALA A 168 6.85 10.84 -3.33
N ASP A 169 6.62 10.15 -2.20
CA ASP A 169 7.50 10.21 -1.03
C ASP A 169 7.35 8.97 -0.13
N GLY A 170 8.46 8.69 0.57
CA GLY A 170 8.57 7.66 1.59
C GLY A 170 8.66 6.23 1.05
N SER A 171 8.67 5.27 1.98
CA SER A 171 8.81 3.85 1.68
C SER A 171 8.23 3.03 2.83
N PHE A 172 7.93 1.76 2.55
CA PHE A 172 7.75 0.81 3.64
C PHE A 172 9.09 0.55 4.33
N TYR A 173 9.01 0.11 5.57
CA TYR A 173 10.14 -0.39 6.34
C TYR A 173 9.84 -1.81 6.84
N ASP A 174 10.91 -2.57 7.05
CA ASP A 174 10.85 -3.86 7.73
C ASP A 174 10.69 -3.65 9.23
N GLY A 175 10.00 -4.56 9.90
CA GLY A 175 9.76 -4.41 11.32
C GLY A 175 9.47 -5.71 12.06
N SER A 176 9.59 -5.60 13.37
CA SER A 176 9.27 -6.64 14.33
C SER A 176 8.57 -5.96 15.50
N VAL A 177 7.42 -6.50 15.89
CA VAL A 177 6.78 -6.14 17.16
C VAL A 177 6.79 -7.35 18.06
N SER A 178 7.12 -7.13 19.32
CA SER A 178 7.27 -8.21 20.28
C SER A 178 6.64 -7.87 21.61
N HIS A 179 6.15 -8.88 22.30
CA HIS A 179 5.66 -8.74 23.66
C HIS A 179 6.34 -9.76 24.55
N THR A 180 7.17 -9.28 25.47
CA THR A 180 7.77 -10.09 26.53
C THR A 180 6.81 -10.22 27.70
N SER A 181 6.84 -11.34 28.43
CA SER A 181 6.01 -11.52 29.62
C SER A 181 6.19 -10.36 30.62
N GLY A 182 5.11 -9.62 30.89
CA GLY A 182 5.10 -8.46 31.77
C GLY A 182 5.37 -7.11 31.08
N GLY A 183 5.56 -7.10 29.76
CA GLY A 183 5.63 -5.88 28.95
C GLY A 183 4.25 -5.30 28.61
N SER A 184 4.24 -4.20 27.86
CA SER A 184 3.07 -3.78 27.10
C SER A 184 3.12 -4.42 25.72
N GLY A 185 2.00 -4.94 25.22
CA GLY A 185 1.92 -5.40 23.84
C GLY A 185 2.22 -4.27 22.85
N GLU A 186 2.80 -4.63 21.71
CA GLU A 186 3.27 -3.68 20.70
C GLU A 186 2.45 -3.76 19.41
N ILE A 187 2.28 -2.59 18.78
CA ILE A 187 1.62 -2.43 17.49
C ILE A 187 2.53 -1.57 16.62
N ALA A 188 2.83 -2.03 15.41
CA ALA A 188 3.49 -1.26 14.37
C ALA A 188 2.47 -0.97 13.28
N VAL A 189 2.40 0.29 12.86
CA VAL A 189 1.50 0.76 11.81
C VAL A 189 2.33 1.38 10.71
N GLN A 190 2.02 0.99 9.47
CA GLN A 190 2.47 1.67 8.26
C GLN A 190 1.27 2.09 7.43
N GLU A 191 1.38 3.23 6.75
CA GLU A 191 0.28 3.78 5.97
C GLU A 191 0.74 4.14 4.56
N LEU A 192 -0.08 3.75 3.59
CA LEU A 192 -0.02 4.25 2.22
C LEU A 192 -1.25 5.11 1.99
N PHE A 193 -1.03 6.31 1.47
CA PHE A 193 -2.08 7.23 1.04
C PHE A 193 -1.99 7.44 -0.46
N ALA A 194 -3.11 7.47 -1.15
CA ALA A 194 -3.20 7.72 -2.57
C ALA A 194 -3.97 9.02 -2.83
N GLY A 195 -3.50 9.80 -3.80
CA GLY A 195 -4.21 10.99 -4.30
C GLY A 195 -5.35 10.65 -5.27
N ALA A 196 -5.67 9.36 -5.42
CA ALA A 196 -6.67 8.80 -6.31
C ALA A 196 -7.44 7.69 -5.59
N ASP A 197 -8.58 7.29 -6.16
CA ASP A 197 -9.37 6.16 -5.66
C ASP A 197 -8.71 4.83 -6.06
N LEU A 198 -8.19 4.10 -5.07
CA LEU A 198 -7.53 2.81 -5.23
C LEU A 198 -8.48 1.69 -5.67
N SER A 199 -9.79 1.86 -5.53
CA SER A 199 -10.78 0.90 -6.04
C SER A 199 -10.92 0.93 -7.58
N THR A 200 -10.36 1.96 -8.22
CA THR A 200 -10.42 2.16 -9.68
C THR A 200 -9.12 1.79 -10.40
N ILE A 201 -8.13 1.27 -9.68
CA ILE A 201 -6.77 1.06 -10.15
C ILE A 201 -6.31 -0.35 -9.79
N ASP A 202 -5.62 -1.00 -10.72
CA ASP A 202 -4.94 -2.26 -10.45
C ASP A 202 -3.73 -2.02 -9.56
N TRP A 203 -3.63 -2.77 -8.46
CA TRP A 203 -2.48 -2.69 -7.58
C TRP A 203 -2.17 -4.03 -6.92
N THR A 204 -0.92 -4.16 -6.48
CA THR A 204 -0.45 -5.33 -5.74
C THR A 204 0.41 -4.88 -4.57
N LEU A 205 0.15 -5.43 -3.39
CA LEU A 205 1.01 -5.34 -2.22
C LEU A 205 1.57 -6.74 -1.93
N THR A 206 2.88 -6.88 -1.97
CA THR A 206 3.58 -8.13 -1.60
C THR A 206 4.44 -7.92 -0.37
N GLY A 207 4.79 -9.02 0.28
CA GLY A 207 5.83 -9.01 1.31
C GLY A 207 5.95 -10.35 2.01
N GLN A 208 6.65 -10.32 3.15
CA GLN A 208 6.83 -11.47 4.02
C GLN A 208 6.25 -11.20 5.39
N VAL A 209 5.72 -12.24 6.01
CA VAL A 209 5.25 -12.22 7.40
C VAL A 209 5.62 -13.51 8.09
N MET A 210 6.07 -13.41 9.34
CA MET A 210 6.35 -14.54 10.21
C MET A 210 5.81 -14.24 11.61
N GLY A 211 4.97 -15.13 12.13
CA GLY A 211 4.50 -15.06 13.51
C GLY A 211 5.20 -16.06 14.39
N PHE A 212 5.45 -15.66 15.63
CA PHE A 212 6.00 -16.51 16.68
C PHE A 212 5.21 -16.33 17.98
N ARG A 213 4.96 -17.44 18.68
CA ARG A 213 4.49 -17.45 20.07
C ARG A 213 5.02 -18.65 20.84
N THR A 214 5.26 -18.46 22.13
CA THR A 214 5.50 -19.58 23.06
C THR A 214 4.25 -19.89 23.87
N GLY A 215 3.94 -21.17 24.01
CA GLY A 215 2.80 -21.63 24.82
C GLY A 215 1.45 -21.64 24.10
N VAL A 216 0.65 -22.65 24.42
CA VAL A 216 -0.72 -22.88 23.92
C VAL A 216 -1.80 -22.25 24.81
N GLY A 217 -1.43 -21.65 25.94
CA GLY A 217 -2.38 -21.11 26.92
C GLY A 217 -2.25 -19.60 27.10
N GLY A 218 -3.32 -18.84 26.83
CA GLY A 218 -3.50 -17.50 27.40
C GLY A 218 -3.55 -16.30 26.44
N GLY A 219 -3.76 -16.46 25.14
CA GLY A 219 -4.02 -15.35 24.20
C GLY A 219 -5.37 -15.50 23.50
N LEU A 220 -5.98 -14.39 23.10
CA LEU A 220 -7.14 -14.36 22.20
C LEU A 220 -6.65 -14.49 20.74
N ASP A 221 -7.53 -14.93 19.85
CA ASP A 221 -7.21 -15.21 18.44
C ASP A 221 -6.78 -13.97 17.62
N GLU A 222 -6.85 -12.77 18.21
CA GLU A 222 -6.51 -11.48 17.60
C GLU A 222 -5.25 -10.83 18.18
N ASP A 223 -4.59 -11.50 19.14
CA ASP A 223 -3.47 -10.91 19.88
C ASP A 223 -2.18 -10.88 19.06
N ILE A 224 -2.05 -11.73 18.04
CA ILE A 224 -0.91 -11.77 17.11
C ILE A 224 -1.44 -11.80 15.68
N ARG A 225 -1.26 -10.70 14.95
CA ARG A 225 -1.80 -10.57 13.60
C ARG A 225 -1.04 -9.56 12.74
N PHE A 226 -1.15 -9.78 11.44
CA PHE A 226 -0.79 -8.84 10.40
C PHE A 226 -2.04 -8.54 9.58
N VAL A 227 -2.38 -7.27 9.44
CA VAL A 227 -3.61 -6.82 8.77
C VAL A 227 -3.25 -5.75 7.76
N VAL A 228 -3.81 -5.86 6.56
CA VAL A 228 -3.84 -4.78 5.57
C VAL A 228 -5.29 -4.34 5.41
N GLY A 229 -5.62 -3.19 5.97
CA GLY A 229 -6.94 -2.57 5.90
C GLY A 229 -7.02 -1.58 4.74
N GLN A 230 -8.06 -1.71 3.92
CA GLN A 230 -8.41 -0.74 2.89
C GLN A 230 -9.34 0.30 3.50
N ARG A 231 -8.91 1.56 3.52
CA ARG A 231 -9.60 2.64 4.24
C ARG A 231 -9.88 3.83 3.34
N MET A 232 -11.06 4.41 3.54
CA MET A 232 -11.33 5.76 3.09
C MET A 232 -10.86 6.73 4.16
N VAL A 233 -9.96 7.63 3.78
CA VAL A 233 -9.37 8.63 4.66
C VAL A 233 -9.39 9.99 3.99
N GLU A 234 -9.60 11.03 4.79
CA GLU A 234 -9.31 12.41 4.37
C GLU A 234 -7.90 12.75 4.84
N PHE A 235 -7.12 13.39 3.98
CA PHE A 235 -5.79 13.90 4.35
C PHE A 235 -5.47 15.15 3.55
N THR A 236 -4.49 15.89 4.03
CA THR A 236 -3.91 17.04 3.32
C THR A 236 -2.42 16.82 3.16
N LEU A 237 -1.84 17.44 2.13
CA LEU A 237 -0.40 17.49 1.97
C LEU A 237 0.10 18.77 2.60
N SER A 238 1.06 18.64 3.51
CA SER A 238 1.84 19.76 4.00
C SER A 238 2.49 20.42 2.78
N SER A 239 2.08 21.66 2.50
CA SER A 239 2.72 22.44 1.46
C SER A 239 4.14 22.71 1.94
N VAL A 240 5.11 21.92 1.47
CA VAL A 240 6.48 22.41 1.45
C VAL A 240 6.39 23.64 0.57
N THR A 241 6.54 24.84 1.16
CA THR A 241 6.62 26.09 0.41
C THR A 241 7.67 25.86 -0.67
N ALA A 242 7.21 25.61 -1.90
CA ALA A 242 8.10 25.38 -3.01
C ALA A 242 9.01 26.60 -3.02
N ILE A 243 10.31 26.39 -2.78
CA ILE A 243 11.29 27.45 -3.00
C ILE A 243 11.03 27.85 -4.44
N PRO A 244 10.60 29.10 -4.71
CA PRO A 244 10.14 29.47 -6.03
C PRO A 244 11.29 29.16 -6.99
N LEU A 245 11.07 28.17 -7.85
CA LEU A 245 11.99 27.90 -8.94
C LEU A 245 12.13 29.24 -9.68
N PRO A 246 13.37 29.70 -9.98
CA PRO A 246 13.54 30.91 -10.75
C PRO A 246 12.69 30.74 -12.00
N THR A 247 11.74 31.66 -12.18
CA THR A 247 10.78 31.57 -13.27
C THR A 247 11.55 31.30 -14.58
N PRO A 248 10.99 30.57 -15.55
CA PRO A 248 11.63 30.40 -16.85
C PRO A 248 12.06 31.74 -17.46
N ALA A 249 11.33 32.82 -17.14
CA ALA A 249 11.72 34.19 -17.45
C ALA A 249 13.01 34.65 -16.75
N ALA A 250 13.21 34.35 -15.46
CA ALA A 250 14.45 34.62 -14.73
C ALA A 250 15.64 33.81 -15.28
N LEU A 251 15.44 32.54 -15.64
CA LEU A 251 16.47 31.72 -16.30
C LEU A 251 16.80 32.21 -17.72
N ALA A 252 15.78 32.58 -18.50
CA ALA A 252 15.96 33.18 -19.83
C ALA A 252 16.65 34.54 -19.74
N ALA A 253 16.31 35.38 -18.76
CA ALA A 253 16.98 36.65 -18.52
C ALA A 253 18.45 36.46 -18.11
N ALA A 254 18.74 35.51 -17.21
CA ALA A 254 20.11 35.16 -16.85
C ALA A 254 20.91 34.62 -18.06
N GLY A 255 20.30 33.77 -18.89
CA GLY A 255 20.89 33.27 -20.12
C GLY A 255 21.16 34.37 -21.16
N LEU A 256 20.22 35.29 -21.36
CA LEU A 256 20.35 36.41 -22.31
C LEU A 256 21.40 37.43 -21.85
N LEU A 257 21.56 37.64 -20.54
CA LEU A 257 22.62 38.49 -19.98
C LEU A 257 24.03 37.87 -20.10
N ALA A 258 24.14 36.55 -20.20
CA ALA A 258 25.44 35.87 -20.39
C ALA A 258 26.00 35.99 -21.82
N ILE A 259 25.14 36.19 -22.84
CA ILE A 259 25.54 36.30 -24.26
C ILE A 259 26.49 37.48 -24.55
N PRO A 260 26.22 38.73 -24.09
CA PRO A 260 27.14 39.85 -24.32
C PRO A 260 28.46 39.73 -23.52
N ALA A 261 28.45 39.06 -22.36
CA ALA A 261 29.66 38.82 -21.56
C ALA A 261 30.62 37.83 -22.23
N LEU A 262 30.08 36.80 -22.89
CA LEU A 262 30.87 35.84 -23.67
C LEU A 262 31.43 36.44 -24.98
N ARG A 263 30.75 37.43 -25.57
CA ARG A 263 31.22 38.13 -26.78
C ARG A 263 32.47 38.99 -26.54
N ARG A 264 32.70 39.51 -25.33
CA ARG A 264 33.87 40.36 -25.02
C ARG A 264 35.18 39.58 -24.83
N ARG A 265 35.15 38.26 -24.64
CA ARG A 265 36.36 37.44 -24.41
C ARG A 265 37.06 36.93 -25.68
N ARG A 266 36.56 37.26 -26.88
CA ARG A 266 37.15 36.80 -28.17
C ARG A 266 37.89 37.90 -28.95
N CYS A 267 38.13 39.07 -28.36
CA CYS A 267 38.83 40.18 -29.01
C CYS A 267 40.12 40.60 -28.31
N SER A 268 40.77 39.68 -27.60
CA SER A 268 42.12 39.84 -27.04
C SER A 268 43.04 38.78 -27.60
#